data_AF-A0A6G1PE02-F1
#
_entry.id   AF-A0A6G1PE02-F1
#
_cell.length_a   1.000
_cell.length_b   1.000
_cell.length_c   1.000
_cell.angle_alpha   90.00
_cell.angle_beta   90.00
_cell.angle_gamma   90.00
#
_symmetry.space_group_name_H-M   'P 1'
#
loop_
_entity.id
_entity.type
_entity.pdbx_description
1 polymer ?
#
loop_
_entity_poly.entity_id
_entity_poly.type
_entity_poly.pdbx_seq_one_letter_code
_entity_poly.pdbx_strand_id
1 'polypeptide(L)'
;MDAAYKIKQVQCFQQPSVENQEEVKRRRRPSSGTHAVSPSISVNDTTCLFYHTLYAAPLPAAFKCSNTDISWLVIGLQMEPVCEKVQGGNDEKEQHQEEPDEELDEEAMLWSIQEALERQTLQIGASACGATAVVDVLKALGINVAPEEVDRCVQTRQRRNESPLPDYLLSRSEAGATHAQLIQGAEEASSGKVMGRFFHFHPRRQVKLVPWLARWIRKGAVPVATMNMQLAVLDGEEVPDAWHHQLIFGVTSNAVFMTNPLDVVSESVLHQRLCSESVLLIRREDVLQRLTPDCSLSSLSQNQSDLRWKALDVEGQVREMALEEEQEQDRPKLTHITIPAAYSSGITLFTQRHSELGQELLSAPELLLL
;
A
#
# COMPACT_ATOMS: atom_id res chain seq x y z
N MET A 1 -27.23 -0.91 3.67
CA MET A 1 -26.91 -0.59 2.27
C MET A 1 -25.43 -0.32 2.25
N ASP A 2 -24.65 -1.28 1.76
CA ASP A 2 -23.28 -1.14 1.26
C ASP A 2 -22.87 -2.51 0.74
N ALA A 3 -23.00 -2.71 -0.57
CA ALA A 3 -22.50 -3.92 -1.22
C ALA A 3 -21.01 -3.71 -1.51
N ALA A 4 -20.17 -3.91 -0.50
CA ALA A 4 -18.72 -3.95 -0.69
C ALA A 4 -18.38 -5.18 -1.53
N TYR A 5 -17.80 -4.95 -2.72
CA TYR A 5 -17.17 -6.01 -3.52
C TYR A 5 -15.96 -6.54 -2.74
N LYS A 6 -16.11 -7.69 -2.08
CA LYS A 6 -14.97 -8.40 -1.47
C LYS A 6 -14.18 -9.11 -2.57
N ILE A 7 -13.12 -8.46 -3.06
CA ILE A 7 -11.99 -9.20 -3.61
C ILE A 7 -11.32 -9.87 -2.41
N LYS A 8 -11.34 -11.21 -2.33
CA LYS A 8 -10.61 -11.93 -1.30
C LYS A 8 -9.11 -11.67 -1.48
N GLN A 9 -8.54 -10.84 -0.61
CA GLN A 9 -7.09 -10.73 -0.46
C GLN A 9 -6.55 -12.09 0.01
N VAL A 10 -5.61 -12.66 -0.75
CA VAL A 10 -4.70 -13.67 -0.23
C VAL A 10 -3.42 -12.93 0.12
N GLN A 11 -3.29 -12.48 1.36
CA GLN A 11 -2.01 -12.05 1.89
C GLN A 11 -1.17 -13.31 2.12
N CYS A 12 -0.20 -13.56 1.25
CA CYS A 12 0.86 -14.53 1.51
C CYS A 12 1.85 -13.93 2.51
N PHE A 13 1.53 -14.01 3.80
CA PHE A 13 2.56 -14.05 4.84
C PHE A 13 2.91 -15.52 5.09
N GLN A 14 3.83 -16.06 4.29
CA GLN A 14 4.51 -17.29 4.64
C GLN A 14 5.91 -16.95 5.12
N GLN A 15 6.15 -17.17 6.41
CA GLN A 15 7.50 -17.35 6.93
C GLN A 15 8.06 -18.65 6.32
N PRO A 16 9.21 -18.63 5.63
CA PRO A 16 9.87 -19.88 5.29
C PRO A 16 10.43 -20.50 6.56
N SER A 17 10.00 -21.73 6.87
CA SER A 17 10.57 -22.56 7.92
C SER A 17 12.06 -22.82 7.64
N VAL A 18 12.87 -22.69 8.69
CA VAL A 18 14.31 -22.90 8.73
C VAL A 18 14.62 -24.39 8.53
N GLU A 19 14.58 -24.89 7.30
CA GLU A 19 15.10 -26.25 7.05
C GLU A 19 15.67 -26.50 5.64
N ASN A 20 15.62 -25.52 4.72
CA ASN A 20 16.06 -25.74 3.32
C ASN A 20 17.28 -24.89 2.86
N GLN A 21 18.07 -24.32 3.76
CA GLN A 21 19.26 -23.53 3.38
C GLN A 21 20.63 -24.15 3.69
N GLU A 22 20.72 -25.31 4.35
CA GLU A 22 22.03 -25.87 4.73
C GLU A 22 22.64 -26.88 3.73
N GLU A 23 21.93 -27.37 2.73
CA GLU A 23 22.47 -28.45 1.89
C GLU A 23 23.28 -28.01 0.65
N VAL A 24 23.35 -26.71 0.35
CA VAL A 24 24.04 -26.22 -0.88
C VAL A 24 25.46 -25.66 -0.63
N LYS A 25 25.92 -25.54 0.63
CA LYS A 25 27.23 -24.95 0.96
C LYS A 25 28.37 -25.92 1.28
N ARG A 26 28.21 -27.23 1.03
CA ARG A 26 29.32 -28.19 1.15
C ARG A 26 29.59 -28.90 -0.18
N ARG A 27 30.27 -28.21 -1.10
CA ARG A 27 31.25 -28.79 -2.06
C ARG A 27 31.75 -27.71 -3.02
N ARG A 28 33.04 -27.34 -2.88
CA ARG A 28 34.05 -27.21 -3.97
C ARG A 28 35.17 -26.24 -3.54
N ARG A 29 36.34 -26.81 -3.21
CA ARG A 29 37.64 -26.14 -3.36
C ARG A 29 38.08 -26.26 -4.84
N PRO A 30 38.80 -25.31 -5.42
CA PRO A 30 39.39 -25.48 -6.74
C PRO A 30 40.85 -25.97 -6.65
N SER A 31 41.20 -26.90 -7.53
CA SER A 31 42.57 -27.15 -7.96
C SER A 31 42.63 -27.10 -9.49
N SER A 32 43.62 -26.38 -9.99
CA SER A 32 44.17 -26.22 -11.34
C SER A 32 43.92 -27.32 -12.39
N GLY A 33 43.78 -26.91 -13.66
CA GLY A 33 44.33 -27.66 -14.80
C GLY A 33 43.45 -27.81 -16.05
N THR A 34 43.69 -26.94 -17.04
CA THR A 34 43.73 -27.14 -18.52
C THR A 34 42.84 -28.15 -19.28
N HIS A 35 42.41 -27.65 -20.45
CA HIS A 35 42.00 -28.29 -21.72
C HIS A 35 40.50 -28.43 -22.05
N ALA A 36 40.22 -27.96 -23.28
CA ALA A 36 38.95 -27.85 -23.97
C ALA A 36 38.26 -29.20 -24.25
N VAL A 37 36.94 -29.15 -24.44
CA VAL A 37 36.14 -29.82 -25.49
C VAL A 37 34.66 -29.51 -25.23
N SER A 38 33.96 -28.98 -26.24
CA SER A 38 32.49 -28.92 -26.26
C SER A 38 31.91 -30.32 -26.47
N PRO A 39 30.73 -30.61 -25.91
CA PRO A 39 29.65 -30.99 -26.83
C PRO A 39 28.27 -30.42 -26.44
N SER A 40 27.48 -30.22 -27.48
CA SER A 40 26.04 -30.00 -27.50
C SER A 40 25.25 -31.14 -26.84
N ILE A 41 24.28 -30.83 -25.97
CA ILE A 41 23.16 -31.71 -25.63
C ILE A 41 21.85 -30.92 -25.60
N SER A 42 20.84 -31.61 -26.09
CA SER A 42 19.50 -31.23 -26.50
C SER A 42 18.55 -30.81 -25.37
N VAL A 43 17.58 -30.01 -25.82
CA VAL A 43 16.24 -29.80 -25.26
C VAL A 43 15.65 -31.09 -24.69
N ASN A 44 15.10 -31.02 -23.48
CA ASN A 44 14.03 -31.90 -23.03
C ASN A 44 13.04 -31.09 -22.18
N ASP A 45 11.79 -31.18 -22.59
CA ASP A 45 10.59 -30.70 -21.92
C ASP A 45 10.55 -31.15 -20.45
N THR A 46 10.20 -30.23 -19.57
CA THR A 46 9.63 -30.58 -18.26
C THR A 46 8.27 -29.91 -18.14
N THR A 47 7.25 -30.68 -18.50
CA THR A 47 5.86 -30.43 -18.22
C THR A 47 5.66 -30.46 -16.70
N CYS A 48 5.37 -29.32 -16.06
CA CYS A 48 4.84 -29.30 -14.70
C CYS A 48 3.31 -29.36 -14.77
N LEU A 49 2.77 -30.55 -14.53
CA LEU A 49 1.37 -30.78 -14.23
C LEU A 49 1.06 -30.19 -12.85
N PHE A 50 0.28 -29.12 -12.80
CA PHE A 50 -0.32 -28.64 -11.56
C PHE A 50 -1.58 -29.45 -11.25
N TYR A 51 -1.57 -30.15 -10.12
CA TYR A 51 -2.76 -30.77 -9.54
C TYR A 51 -3.66 -29.66 -8.98
N HIS A 52 -4.87 -29.52 -9.54
CA HIS A 52 -5.96 -28.80 -8.88
C HIS A 52 -6.59 -29.71 -7.82
N THR A 53 -6.32 -29.44 -6.55
CA THR A 53 -7.09 -30.03 -5.44
C THR A 53 -8.26 -29.10 -5.13
N LEU A 54 -9.43 -29.41 -5.69
CA LEU A 54 -10.71 -28.80 -5.31
C LEU A 54 -11.21 -29.46 -4.02
N TYR A 55 -11.25 -28.72 -2.90
CA TYR A 55 -12.05 -29.12 -1.76
C TYR A 55 -13.51 -28.71 -2.00
N ALA A 56 -14.35 -29.71 -2.28
CA ALA A 56 -15.80 -29.57 -2.29
C ALA A 56 -16.34 -29.83 -0.87
N ALA A 57 -16.99 -28.83 -0.27
CA ALA A 57 -17.91 -29.05 0.85
C ALA A 57 -19.33 -29.28 0.28
N PRO A 58 -20.12 -30.24 0.80
CA PRO A 58 -21.40 -30.61 0.21
C PRO A 58 -22.50 -29.65 0.65
N LEU A 59 -23.29 -29.15 -0.31
CA LEU A 59 -24.63 -28.62 -0.08
C LEU A 59 -25.65 -29.58 -0.71
N PRO A 60 -26.85 -29.71 -0.12
CA PRO A 60 -27.80 -30.77 -0.46
C PRO A 60 -28.46 -30.56 -1.83
N ALA A 61 -28.96 -31.68 -2.33
CA ALA A 61 -29.28 -31.96 -3.71
C ALA A 61 -30.45 -31.17 -4.32
N ALA A 62 -30.41 -31.20 -5.67
CA ALA A 62 -31.49 -31.09 -6.65
C ALA A 62 -31.91 -29.68 -7.09
N PHE A 63 -31.48 -29.30 -8.29
CA PHE A 63 -32.36 -29.23 -9.48
C PHE A 63 -31.48 -29.26 -10.75
N LYS A 64 -31.76 -30.21 -11.65
CA LYS A 64 -31.17 -30.24 -13.01
C LYS A 64 -32.05 -29.38 -13.93
N CYS A 65 -31.46 -28.46 -14.69
CA CYS A 65 -31.95 -28.13 -16.03
C CYS A 65 -30.83 -27.54 -16.90
N SER A 66 -30.94 -27.80 -18.20
CA SER A 66 -29.96 -27.71 -19.28
C SER A 66 -29.75 -26.31 -19.89
N ASN A 67 -28.63 -26.16 -20.62
CA ASN A 67 -28.25 -25.13 -21.61
C ASN A 67 -29.38 -24.23 -22.15
N THR A 68 -29.20 -22.91 -22.04
CA THR A 68 -29.13 -21.87 -23.12
C THR A 68 -29.36 -20.47 -22.54
N ASP A 69 -28.71 -19.48 -23.15
CA ASP A 69 -28.98 -18.02 -23.10
C ASP A 69 -28.84 -17.27 -21.75
N ILE A 70 -27.74 -16.52 -21.63
CA ILE A 70 -27.59 -15.46 -20.61
C ILE A 70 -28.29 -14.21 -21.13
N SER A 71 -29.57 -14.07 -20.81
CA SER A 71 -30.29 -12.79 -20.87
C SER A 71 -30.03 -11.99 -19.59
N TRP A 72 -29.69 -10.71 -19.75
CA TRP A 72 -29.53 -9.74 -18.67
C TRP A 72 -30.79 -9.65 -17.80
N LEU A 73 -30.68 -9.98 -16.52
CA LEU A 73 -31.72 -9.74 -15.53
C LEU A 73 -31.51 -8.33 -14.94
N VAL A 74 -32.21 -7.35 -15.49
CA VAL A 74 -32.40 -6.03 -14.88
C VAL A 74 -33.36 -6.22 -13.71
N ILE A 75 -32.86 -6.13 -12.47
CA ILE A 75 -33.72 -6.02 -11.29
C ILE A 75 -34.08 -4.54 -11.14
N GLY A 76 -35.27 -4.19 -11.64
CA GLY A 76 -35.90 -2.90 -11.37
C GLY A 76 -36.40 -2.85 -9.93
N LEU A 77 -35.91 -1.88 -9.16
CA LEU A 77 -36.54 -1.46 -7.92
C LEU A 77 -37.40 -0.24 -8.23
N GLN A 78 -38.72 -0.44 -8.29
CA GLN A 78 -39.72 0.62 -8.21
C GLN A 78 -39.71 1.17 -6.78
N MET A 79 -39.30 2.43 -6.61
CA MET A 79 -39.62 3.21 -5.42
C MET A 79 -40.83 4.08 -5.73
N GLU A 80 -41.91 3.90 -4.97
CA GLU A 80 -43.04 4.82 -4.99
C GLU A 80 -42.72 6.09 -4.19
N PRO A 81 -43.04 7.29 -4.69
CA PRO A 81 -42.89 8.51 -3.92
C PRO A 81 -44.11 8.73 -3.01
N VAL A 82 -43.88 8.72 -1.70
CA VAL A 82 -44.85 9.29 -0.75
C VAL A 82 -44.70 10.81 -0.79
N CYS A 83 -45.73 11.47 -1.33
CA CYS A 83 -45.81 12.91 -1.48
C CYS A 83 -46.49 13.51 -0.24
N GLU A 84 -45.72 14.17 0.62
CA GLU A 84 -46.26 15.06 1.65
C GLU A 84 -46.01 16.52 1.25
N LYS A 85 -47.11 17.22 0.94
CA LYS A 85 -47.12 18.65 0.64
C LYS A 85 -47.18 19.43 1.94
N VAL A 86 -46.20 20.31 2.17
CA VAL A 86 -46.35 21.46 3.06
C VAL A 86 -45.99 22.72 2.27
N GLN A 87 -46.96 23.62 2.17
CA GLN A 87 -46.84 24.93 1.52
C GLN A 87 -46.36 25.99 2.53
N GLY A 88 -45.47 26.87 2.05
CA GLY A 88 -45.61 28.32 2.23
C GLY A 88 -44.51 29.01 3.05
N GLY A 89 -43.79 29.95 2.41
CA GLY A 89 -43.08 31.02 3.13
C GLY A 89 -41.87 31.63 2.41
N ASN A 90 -42.17 32.62 1.56
CA ASN A 90 -41.38 33.70 0.95
C ASN A 90 -39.91 34.02 1.34
N ASP A 91 -39.21 34.46 0.29
CA ASP A 91 -38.23 35.57 0.17
C ASP A 91 -36.88 35.48 0.90
N GLU A 92 -35.79 35.31 0.12
CA GLU A 92 -34.88 36.39 -0.29
C GLU A 92 -33.82 35.85 -1.28
N LYS A 93 -33.66 36.52 -2.42
CA LYS A 93 -32.72 36.15 -3.49
C LYS A 93 -31.35 36.78 -3.19
N GLU A 94 -30.45 36.02 -2.62
CA GLU A 94 -29.01 36.33 -2.68
C GLU A 94 -28.42 35.70 -3.95
N GLN A 95 -27.95 36.56 -4.85
CA GLN A 95 -27.21 36.18 -6.05
C GLN A 95 -25.81 35.73 -5.65
N HIS A 96 -25.67 34.47 -5.23
CA HIS A 96 -24.39 33.79 -5.33
C HIS A 96 -24.15 33.46 -6.82
N GLN A 97 -23.07 34.01 -7.36
CA GLN A 97 -22.47 33.50 -8.59
C GLN A 97 -22.00 32.08 -8.30
N GLU A 98 -22.87 31.12 -8.57
CA GLU A 98 -22.50 29.73 -8.77
C GLU A 98 -21.59 29.71 -10.00
N GLU A 99 -20.28 29.66 -9.78
CA GLU A 99 -19.35 29.09 -10.75
C GLU A 99 -19.98 27.75 -11.20
N PRO A 100 -20.07 27.47 -12.51
CA PRO A 100 -20.68 26.24 -12.96
C PRO A 100 -19.91 25.08 -12.33
N ASP A 101 -20.58 24.34 -11.44
CA ASP A 101 -20.24 22.96 -11.14
C ASP A 101 -20.35 22.24 -12.49
N GLU A 102 -19.29 22.30 -13.29
CA GLU A 102 -19.02 21.26 -14.25
C GLU A 102 -19.05 19.99 -13.40
N GLU A 103 -20.09 19.16 -13.59
CA GLU A 103 -20.08 17.75 -13.21
C GLU A 103 -18.88 17.14 -13.94
N LEU A 104 -17.70 17.39 -13.37
CA LEU A 104 -16.47 16.76 -13.75
C LEU A 104 -16.75 15.32 -13.47
N ASP A 105 -16.95 14.57 -14.56
CA ASP A 105 -17.05 13.12 -14.56
C ASP A 105 -16.11 12.62 -13.46
N GLU A 106 -16.60 11.90 -12.45
CA GLU A 106 -15.77 11.57 -11.28
C GLU A 106 -14.92 10.32 -11.56
N GLU A 107 -15.01 9.79 -12.79
CA GLU A 107 -14.36 8.57 -13.23
C GLU A 107 -13.11 8.83 -14.07
N ALA A 108 -11.96 8.38 -13.59
CA ALA A 108 -10.71 8.43 -14.34
C ALA A 108 -9.89 7.17 -14.07
N MET A 109 -9.43 6.52 -15.13
CA MET A 109 -8.68 5.26 -15.06
C MET A 109 -7.40 5.38 -15.90
N LEU A 110 -6.25 5.01 -15.33
CA LEU A 110 -4.99 4.78 -16.06
C LEU A 110 -5.04 3.47 -16.83
N TRP A 111 -5.66 2.46 -16.22
CA TRP A 111 -5.85 1.12 -16.74
C TRP A 111 -7.28 0.70 -16.48
N SER A 112 -7.88 -0.05 -17.40
CA SER A 112 -9.07 -0.84 -17.07
C SER A 112 -8.74 -1.85 -15.96
N ILE A 113 -9.76 -2.39 -15.28
CA ILE A 113 -9.56 -3.43 -14.25
C ILE A 113 -8.81 -4.65 -14.83
N GLN A 114 -9.13 -5.03 -16.07
CA GLN A 114 -8.46 -6.13 -16.77
C GLN A 114 -6.99 -5.81 -17.05
N GLU A 115 -6.69 -4.61 -17.52
CA GLU A 115 -5.30 -4.19 -17.73
C GLU A 115 -4.53 -4.11 -16.41
N ALA A 116 -5.15 -3.65 -15.32
CA ALA A 116 -4.51 -3.61 -14.01
C ALA A 116 -4.19 -5.02 -13.50
N LEU A 117 -5.10 -5.99 -13.72
CA LEU A 117 -4.86 -7.41 -13.42
C LEU A 117 -3.64 -7.97 -14.17
N GLU A 118 -3.48 -7.61 -15.44
CA GLU A 118 -2.41 -8.10 -16.30
C GLU A 118 -1.08 -7.36 -16.10
N ARG A 119 -1.13 -6.06 -15.81
CA ARG A 119 0.05 -5.17 -15.81
C ARG A 119 0.64 -4.95 -14.43
N GLN A 120 -0.13 -5.09 -13.35
CA GLN A 120 0.36 -4.89 -12.00
C GLN A 120 1.60 -5.75 -11.75
N THR A 121 2.55 -5.19 -11.02
CA THR A 121 3.71 -5.92 -10.54
C THR A 121 3.34 -6.52 -9.20
N LEU A 122 3.42 -7.85 -9.07
CA LEU A 122 3.38 -8.47 -7.75
C LEU A 122 4.62 -8.04 -6.97
N GLN A 123 4.46 -7.81 -5.67
CA GLN A 123 5.52 -7.30 -4.82
C GLN A 123 6.85 -8.04 -5.04
N ILE A 124 7.88 -7.28 -5.43
CA ILE A 124 9.16 -7.83 -5.91
C ILE A 124 10.11 -8.28 -4.80
N GLY A 125 9.76 -8.02 -3.54
CA GLY A 125 10.57 -8.40 -2.38
C GLY A 125 9.96 -7.93 -1.05
N ALA A 126 10.51 -8.41 0.06
CA ALA A 126 10.10 -7.97 1.39
C ALA A 126 10.28 -6.46 1.55
N SER A 127 9.28 -5.78 2.12
CA SER A 127 9.24 -4.30 2.28
C SER A 127 9.34 -3.49 0.98
N ALA A 128 9.30 -4.12 -0.20
CA ALA A 128 9.51 -3.49 -1.50
C ALA A 128 8.22 -2.94 -2.14
N CYS A 129 7.20 -2.61 -1.35
CA CYS A 129 5.95 -2.04 -1.87
C CYS A 129 6.20 -0.71 -2.61
N GLY A 130 7.14 0.11 -2.12
CA GLY A 130 7.56 1.36 -2.77
C GLY A 130 8.22 1.14 -4.13
N ALA A 131 9.22 0.25 -4.21
CA ALA A 131 9.86 -0.09 -5.48
C ALA A 131 8.88 -0.72 -6.48
N THR A 132 8.00 -1.60 -6.00
CA THR A 132 6.94 -2.21 -6.82
C THR A 132 5.99 -1.15 -7.39
N ALA A 133 5.57 -0.16 -6.58
CA ALA A 133 4.76 0.95 -7.05
C ALA A 133 5.49 1.78 -8.13
N VAL A 134 6.80 2.01 -7.98
CA VAL A 134 7.60 2.70 -9.01
C VAL A 134 7.68 1.89 -10.31
N VAL A 135 7.80 0.57 -10.25
CA VAL A 135 7.73 -0.28 -11.47
C VAL A 135 6.39 -0.06 -12.19
N ASP A 136 5.28 -0.07 -11.45
CA ASP A 136 3.95 0.17 -12.02
C ASP A 136 3.81 1.60 -12.56
N VAL A 137 4.39 2.60 -11.91
CA VAL A 137 4.47 3.99 -12.42
C VAL A 137 5.18 4.04 -13.77
N LEU A 138 6.37 3.43 -13.88
CA LEU A 138 7.15 3.45 -15.11
C LEU A 138 6.38 2.74 -16.23
N LYS A 139 5.75 1.59 -15.95
CA LYS A 139 4.86 0.90 -16.88
C LYS A 139 3.70 1.77 -17.35
N ALA A 140 3.02 2.46 -16.43
CA ALA A 140 1.89 3.34 -16.74
C ALA A 140 2.32 4.52 -17.63
N LEU A 141 3.53 5.04 -17.44
CA LEU A 141 4.12 6.09 -18.26
C LEU A 141 4.76 5.59 -19.58
N GLY A 142 4.66 4.29 -19.87
CA GLY A 142 5.19 3.68 -21.10
C GLY A 142 6.71 3.49 -21.10
N ILE A 143 7.34 3.46 -19.92
CA ILE A 143 8.79 3.32 -19.74
C ILE A 143 9.09 1.91 -19.22
N ASN A 144 9.80 1.13 -20.02
CA ASN A 144 10.19 -0.22 -19.65
C ASN A 144 11.55 -0.23 -18.95
N VAL A 145 11.56 -0.61 -17.68
CA VAL A 145 12.76 -0.76 -16.85
C VAL A 145 12.63 -2.06 -16.05
N ALA A 146 13.72 -2.79 -15.91
CA ALA A 146 13.73 -4.04 -15.16
C ALA A 146 13.39 -3.78 -13.67
N PRO A 147 12.56 -4.61 -13.02
CA PRO A 147 12.22 -4.41 -11.60
C PRO A 147 13.43 -4.34 -10.67
N GLU A 148 14.50 -5.09 -10.97
CA GLU A 148 15.74 -5.11 -10.19
C GLU A 148 16.51 -3.77 -10.28
N GLU A 149 16.40 -3.08 -11.43
CA GLU A 149 16.96 -1.74 -11.61
C GLU A 149 16.20 -0.74 -10.75
N VAL A 150 14.86 -0.82 -10.76
CA VAL A 150 14.00 0.06 -9.95
C VAL A 150 14.25 -0.14 -8.46
N ASP A 151 14.32 -1.38 -7.98
CA ASP A 151 14.57 -1.65 -6.56
C ASP A 151 15.93 -1.11 -6.10
N ARG A 152 16.97 -1.24 -6.95
CA ARG A 152 18.29 -0.66 -6.69
C ARG A 152 18.24 0.87 -6.59
N CYS A 153 17.49 1.54 -7.45
CA CYS A 153 17.34 3.00 -7.45
C CYS A 153 16.48 3.52 -6.29
N VAL A 154 15.43 2.79 -5.89
CA VAL A 154 14.55 3.20 -4.77
C VAL A 154 15.22 2.99 -3.40
N GLN A 155 16.20 2.09 -3.31
CA GLN A 155 16.96 1.83 -2.08
C GLN A 155 16.08 1.39 -0.91
N THR A 156 15.24 0.38 -1.15
CA THR A 156 14.35 -0.23 -0.15
C THR A 156 15.13 -0.70 1.07
N ARG A 157 14.82 -0.16 2.26
CA ARG A 157 15.42 -0.59 3.53
C ARG A 157 14.72 -1.83 4.08
N GLN A 158 15.50 -2.79 4.56
CA GLN A 158 14.97 -4.05 5.07
C GLN A 158 14.77 -4.03 6.59
N ARG A 159 13.76 -4.75 7.06
CA ARG A 159 13.50 -4.99 8.48
C ARG A 159 14.58 -5.92 9.04
N ARG A 160 15.09 -5.62 10.23
CA ARG A 160 16.02 -6.51 10.95
C ARG A 160 15.27 -7.42 11.91
N ASN A 161 14.49 -8.37 11.36
CA ASN A 161 13.56 -9.23 12.13
C ASN A 161 14.24 -10.09 13.21
N GLU A 162 15.51 -10.43 13.00
CA GLU A 162 16.33 -11.28 13.89
C GLU A 162 17.14 -10.47 14.91
N SER A 163 17.05 -9.14 14.89
CA SER A 163 17.85 -8.29 15.78
C SER A 163 17.21 -8.13 17.17
N PRO A 164 18.02 -7.81 18.20
CA PRO A 164 17.51 -7.41 19.51
C PRO A 164 16.54 -6.23 19.41
N LEU A 165 15.66 -6.09 20.41
CA LEU A 165 14.54 -5.15 20.37
C LEU A 165 14.92 -3.73 19.92
N PRO A 166 15.98 -3.06 20.45
CA PRO A 166 16.31 -1.71 20.01
C PRO A 166 16.62 -1.61 18.52
N ASP A 167 17.45 -2.52 18.01
CA ASP A 167 17.84 -2.55 16.59
C ASP A 167 16.69 -2.94 15.67
N TYR A 168 15.79 -3.81 16.14
CA TYR A 168 14.55 -4.15 15.47
C TYR A 168 13.67 -2.91 15.33
N LEU A 169 13.35 -2.22 16.44
CA LEU A 169 12.48 -1.03 16.43
C LEU A 169 13.07 0.10 15.56
N LEU A 170 14.38 0.35 15.66
CA LEU A 170 15.05 1.32 14.79
C LEU A 170 14.91 0.92 13.32
N SER A 171 15.12 -0.35 12.97
CA SER A 171 14.94 -0.80 11.58
C SER A 171 13.48 -0.70 11.13
N ARG A 172 12.51 -0.92 12.03
CA ARG A 172 11.09 -0.81 11.73
C ARG A 172 10.66 0.62 11.44
N SER A 173 11.25 1.60 12.11
CA SER A 173 10.96 3.02 11.86
C SER A 173 11.35 3.49 10.45
N GLU A 174 12.31 2.80 9.82
CA GLU A 174 12.86 3.17 8.52
C GLU A 174 12.61 2.15 7.40
N ALA A 175 12.06 0.98 7.70
CA ALA A 175 11.90 -0.10 6.74
C ALA A 175 10.97 0.30 5.58
N GLY A 176 11.32 -0.16 4.38
CA GLY A 176 10.69 0.18 3.10
C GLY A 176 11.35 1.40 2.45
N ALA A 177 10.56 2.29 1.87
CA ALA A 177 11.06 3.47 1.15
C ALA A 177 10.19 4.68 1.44
N THR A 178 10.75 5.89 1.47
CA THR A 178 10.01 7.15 1.63
C THR A 178 9.52 7.67 0.28
N HIS A 179 8.53 8.58 0.27
CA HIS A 179 8.08 9.22 -0.98
C HIS A 179 9.23 9.91 -1.73
N ALA A 180 10.20 10.51 -1.01
CA ALA A 180 11.37 11.12 -1.62
C ALA A 180 12.25 10.07 -2.34
N GLN A 181 12.43 8.90 -1.74
CA GLN A 181 13.12 7.78 -2.37
C GLN A 181 12.36 7.22 -3.58
N LEU A 182 11.02 7.22 -3.55
CA LEU A 182 10.22 6.84 -4.72
C LEU A 182 10.43 7.84 -5.88
N ILE A 183 10.39 9.15 -5.59
CA ILE A 183 10.61 10.21 -6.61
C ILE A 183 12.01 10.08 -7.20
N GLN A 184 13.03 10.02 -6.36
CA GLN A 184 14.42 9.88 -6.79
C GLN A 184 14.63 8.57 -7.55
N GLY A 185 14.12 7.45 -7.04
CA GLY A 185 14.25 6.15 -7.67
C GLY A 185 13.59 6.08 -9.05
N ALA A 186 12.41 6.69 -9.22
CA ALA A 186 11.76 6.80 -10.53
C ALA A 186 12.56 7.68 -11.50
N GLU A 187 13.13 8.79 -11.02
CA GLU A 187 13.99 9.67 -11.82
C GLU A 187 15.25 8.93 -12.29
N GLU A 188 15.97 8.29 -11.37
CA GLU A 188 17.21 7.56 -11.67
C GLU A 188 16.96 6.37 -12.61
N ALA A 189 15.99 5.52 -12.29
CA ALA A 189 15.67 4.32 -13.07
C ALA A 189 15.20 4.66 -14.49
N SER A 190 14.54 5.82 -14.68
CA SER A 190 14.10 6.31 -15.98
C SER A 190 15.13 7.17 -16.73
N SER A 191 16.35 7.32 -16.18
CA SER A 191 17.39 8.21 -16.72
C SER A 191 16.91 9.67 -16.88
N GLY A 192 16.19 10.18 -15.88
CA GLY A 192 15.69 11.56 -15.83
C GLY A 192 14.37 11.81 -16.55
N LYS A 193 13.78 10.79 -17.22
CA LYS A 193 12.56 10.96 -18.02
C LYS A 193 11.30 11.15 -17.17
N VAL A 194 11.28 10.57 -15.98
CA VAL A 194 10.17 10.69 -15.02
C VAL A 194 10.56 11.67 -13.94
N MET A 195 9.54 12.33 -13.42
CA MET A 195 9.63 13.13 -12.23
C MET A 195 8.39 12.92 -11.38
N GLY A 196 8.47 13.28 -10.11
CA GLY A 196 7.33 13.21 -9.22
C GLY A 196 7.28 14.37 -8.25
N ARG A 197 6.10 14.60 -7.68
CA ARG A 197 5.87 15.56 -6.62
C ARG A 197 4.93 14.97 -5.58
N PHE A 198 5.30 15.13 -4.32
CA PHE A 198 4.51 14.71 -3.18
C PHE A 198 3.58 15.83 -2.70
N PHE A 199 2.36 15.45 -2.33
CA PHE A 199 1.37 16.31 -1.68
C PHE A 199 1.03 15.71 -0.32
N HIS A 200 1.22 16.51 0.73
CA HIS A 200 0.95 16.07 2.09
C HIS A 200 -0.56 16.02 2.35
N PHE A 201 -1.03 14.95 2.99
CA PHE A 201 -2.42 14.83 3.46
C PHE A 201 -2.56 14.92 4.99
N HIS A 202 -1.42 14.96 5.70
CA HIS A 202 -1.34 15.26 7.12
C HIS A 202 -0.52 16.55 7.38
N PRO A 203 -0.92 17.44 8.30
CA PRO A 203 -2.23 17.51 8.95
C PRO A 203 -3.37 17.60 7.94
N ARG A 204 -4.61 17.47 8.39
CA ARG A 204 -5.80 17.36 7.51
C ARG A 204 -5.86 18.50 6.50
N ARG A 205 -6.20 18.15 5.25
CA ARG A 205 -6.23 19.09 4.11
C ARG A 205 -7.64 19.34 3.62
N GLN A 206 -7.85 20.51 3.04
CA GLN A 206 -9.08 20.89 2.36
C GLN A 206 -9.03 20.41 0.91
N VAL A 207 -9.47 19.18 0.67
CA VAL A 207 -9.50 18.58 -0.67
C VAL A 207 -10.65 17.58 -0.79
N LYS A 208 -11.35 17.59 -1.93
CA LYS A 208 -12.21 16.47 -2.36
C LYS A 208 -11.31 15.50 -3.12
N LEU A 209 -10.99 14.36 -2.51
CA LEU A 209 -9.90 13.49 -2.95
C LEU A 209 -10.19 12.87 -4.33
N VAL A 210 -11.40 12.34 -4.55
CA VAL A 210 -11.77 11.71 -5.83
C VAL A 210 -11.73 12.71 -7.00
N PRO A 211 -12.40 13.88 -6.95
CA PRO A 211 -12.31 14.87 -8.03
C PRO A 211 -10.89 15.41 -8.24
N TRP A 212 -10.09 15.53 -7.18
CA TRP A 212 -8.70 15.95 -7.28
C TRP A 212 -7.84 14.91 -8.01
N LEU A 213 -7.95 13.63 -7.64
CA LEU A 213 -7.27 12.52 -8.32
C LEU A 213 -7.70 12.39 -9.78
N ALA A 214 -9.01 12.44 -10.04
CA ALA A 214 -9.58 12.29 -11.37
C ALA A 214 -8.99 13.30 -12.36
N ARG A 215 -8.86 14.56 -11.93
CA ARG A 215 -8.23 15.64 -12.72
C ARG A 215 -6.80 15.32 -13.13
N TRP A 216 -5.99 14.82 -12.20
CA TRP A 216 -4.59 14.48 -12.47
C TRP A 216 -4.46 13.24 -13.36
N ILE A 217 -5.24 12.20 -13.09
CA ILE A 217 -5.25 10.96 -13.87
C ILE A 217 -5.63 11.25 -15.32
N ARG A 218 -6.68 12.05 -15.58
CA ARG A 218 -7.09 12.44 -16.94
C ARG A 218 -6.01 13.15 -17.73
N LYS A 219 -5.21 13.96 -17.05
CA LYS A 219 -4.08 14.65 -17.69
C LYS A 219 -2.93 13.70 -18.00
N GLY A 220 -2.92 12.49 -17.41
CA GLY A 220 -1.89 11.48 -17.59
C GLY A 220 -0.89 11.39 -16.43
N ALA A 221 -1.17 12.01 -15.28
CA ALA A 221 -0.36 11.82 -14.09
C ALA A 221 -0.68 10.47 -13.45
N VAL A 222 0.35 9.85 -12.86
CA VAL A 222 0.24 8.55 -12.20
C VAL A 222 0.35 8.72 -10.69
N PRO A 223 -0.74 8.54 -9.91
CA PRO A 223 -0.72 8.69 -8.46
C PRO A 223 -0.21 7.43 -7.75
N VAL A 224 0.61 7.63 -6.72
CA VAL A 224 0.95 6.62 -5.72
C VAL A 224 0.59 7.16 -4.34
N ALA A 225 -0.27 6.44 -3.64
CA ALA A 225 -0.62 6.74 -2.26
C ALA A 225 0.42 6.15 -1.32
N THR A 226 0.91 6.97 -0.39
CA THR A 226 1.69 6.55 0.78
C THR A 226 0.77 6.62 1.99
N MET A 227 0.40 5.46 2.53
CA MET A 227 -0.70 5.35 3.49
C MET A 227 -0.33 4.53 4.72
N ASN A 228 -0.93 4.89 5.86
CA ASN A 228 -0.83 4.09 7.07
C ASN A 228 -1.99 3.07 7.10
N MET A 229 -1.66 1.78 6.96
CA MET A 229 -2.68 0.72 6.94
C MET A 229 -3.23 0.40 8.33
N GLN A 230 -2.66 0.99 9.38
CA GLN A 230 -3.11 0.85 10.77
C GLN A 230 -4.34 1.70 11.09
N LEU A 231 -4.76 2.54 10.14
CA LEU A 231 -5.94 3.38 10.24
C LEU A 231 -7.10 2.82 9.41
N ALA A 232 -8.32 3.17 9.82
CA ALA A 232 -9.56 2.67 9.23
C ALA A 232 -9.61 1.14 9.17
N VAL A 233 -9.16 0.49 10.25
CA VAL A 233 -9.31 -0.94 10.50
C VAL A 233 -10.65 -1.15 11.20
N LEU A 234 -11.43 -2.14 10.77
CA LEU A 234 -12.73 -2.42 11.38
C LEU A 234 -12.57 -3.00 12.78
N ASP A 235 -13.53 -2.73 13.67
CA ASP A 235 -13.51 -3.27 15.03
C ASP A 235 -13.44 -4.81 15.01
N GLY A 236 -12.47 -5.35 15.76
CA GLY A 236 -12.22 -6.78 15.85
C GLY A 236 -11.34 -7.36 14.73
N GLU A 237 -10.96 -6.56 13.73
CA GLU A 237 -9.95 -6.96 12.75
C GLU A 237 -8.53 -6.70 13.26
N GLU A 238 -7.59 -7.50 12.77
CA GLU A 238 -6.19 -7.39 13.12
C GLU A 238 -5.57 -6.14 12.49
N VAL A 239 -4.93 -5.30 13.31
CA VAL A 239 -4.26 -4.09 12.83
C VAL A 239 -3.09 -4.47 11.92
N PRO A 240 -3.07 -4.02 10.64
CA PRO A 240 -1.98 -4.32 9.72
C PRO A 240 -0.63 -3.78 10.21
N ASP A 241 0.43 -4.55 10.07
CA ASP A 241 1.77 -4.16 10.54
C ASP A 241 2.58 -3.41 9.44
N ALA A 242 2.01 -2.34 8.86
CA ALA A 242 2.65 -1.65 7.75
C ALA A 242 2.15 -0.23 7.44
N TRP A 243 3.10 0.61 7.01
CA TRP A 243 2.87 1.62 5.98
C TRP A 243 2.96 0.99 4.60
N HIS A 244 2.20 1.50 3.64
CA HIS A 244 2.15 0.94 2.30
C HIS A 244 2.21 2.01 1.21
N HIS A 245 2.84 1.67 0.09
CA HIS A 245 2.76 2.43 -1.15
C HIS A 245 1.92 1.66 -2.15
N GLN A 246 0.88 2.28 -2.71
CA GLN A 246 0.06 1.66 -3.75
C GLN A 246 -0.19 2.65 -4.87
N LEU A 247 -0.01 2.19 -6.12
CA LEU A 247 -0.41 2.98 -7.28
C LEU A 247 -1.93 3.02 -7.32
N ILE A 248 -2.49 4.23 -7.47
CA ILE A 248 -3.92 4.42 -7.72
C ILE A 248 -4.09 4.38 -9.24
N PHE A 249 -4.65 3.29 -9.77
CA PHE A 249 -4.86 3.15 -11.21
C PHE A 249 -6.20 3.70 -11.65
N GLY A 250 -7.08 4.07 -10.73
CA GLY A 250 -8.29 4.77 -11.09
C GLY A 250 -9.16 5.19 -9.92
N VAL A 251 -10.15 6.02 -10.23
CA VAL A 251 -11.17 6.54 -9.30
C VAL A 251 -12.53 6.56 -9.98
N THR A 252 -13.58 6.44 -9.16
CA THR A 252 -14.99 6.68 -9.49
C THR A 252 -15.62 7.44 -8.33
N SER A 253 -16.88 7.88 -8.48
CA SER A 253 -17.61 8.64 -7.46
C SER A 253 -17.60 8.03 -6.05
N ASN A 254 -17.48 6.71 -5.92
CA ASN A 254 -17.53 6.03 -4.61
C ASN A 254 -16.32 5.14 -4.30
N ALA A 255 -15.35 5.04 -5.20
CA ALA A 255 -14.27 4.06 -5.06
C ALA A 255 -12.95 4.55 -5.64
N VAL A 256 -11.87 4.15 -4.97
CA VAL A 256 -10.50 4.32 -5.42
C VAL A 256 -9.89 2.94 -5.65
N PHE A 257 -9.33 2.75 -6.85
CA PHE A 257 -8.78 1.49 -7.31
C PHE A 257 -7.26 1.53 -7.28
N MET A 258 -6.65 0.54 -6.64
CA MET A 258 -5.21 0.52 -6.36
C MET A 258 -4.59 -0.81 -6.76
N THR A 259 -3.28 -0.83 -7.06
CA THR A 259 -2.50 -2.05 -7.33
C THR A 259 -1.54 -2.41 -6.20
N ASN A 260 -1.02 -3.63 -6.29
CA ASN A 260 -0.05 -4.22 -5.36
C ASN A 260 -0.53 -4.27 -3.89
N PRO A 261 -1.46 -5.17 -3.52
CA PRO A 261 -2.31 -5.97 -4.41
C PRO A 261 -3.43 -5.13 -5.02
N LEU A 262 -4.20 -5.70 -5.97
CA LEU A 262 -5.44 -5.07 -6.40
C LEU A 262 -6.38 -4.86 -5.21
N ASP A 263 -6.79 -3.61 -5.02
CA ASP A 263 -7.66 -3.21 -3.94
C ASP A 263 -8.65 -2.14 -4.40
N VAL A 264 -9.80 -2.10 -3.72
CA VAL A 264 -10.85 -1.12 -3.96
C VAL A 264 -11.35 -0.64 -2.61
N VAL A 265 -11.19 0.66 -2.34
CA VAL A 265 -11.59 1.28 -1.08
C VAL A 265 -12.47 2.48 -1.32
N SER A 266 -13.30 2.83 -0.33
CA SER A 266 -14.04 4.09 -0.37
C SER A 266 -13.09 5.28 -0.19
N GLU A 267 -13.52 6.46 -0.66
CA GLU A 267 -12.81 7.72 -0.43
C GLU A 267 -12.59 7.99 1.07
N SER A 268 -13.60 7.69 1.91
CA SER A 268 -13.55 7.91 3.35
C SER A 268 -12.49 7.06 4.07
N VAL A 269 -12.34 5.80 3.66
CA VAL A 269 -11.31 4.90 4.20
C VAL A 269 -9.93 5.36 3.75
N LEU A 270 -9.77 5.66 2.46
CA LEU A 270 -8.48 6.12 1.93
C LEU A 270 -8.05 7.45 2.57
N HIS A 271 -8.96 8.40 2.74
CA HIS A 271 -8.67 9.69 3.34
C HIS A 271 -8.20 9.54 4.80
N GLN A 272 -8.76 8.59 5.57
CA GLN A 272 -8.28 8.31 6.93
C GLN A 272 -6.84 7.77 6.89
N ARG A 273 -6.53 6.83 6.00
CA ARG A 273 -5.18 6.26 5.87
C ARG A 273 -4.15 7.25 5.32
N LEU A 274 -4.58 8.21 4.51
CA LEU A 274 -3.75 9.30 3.98
C LEU A 274 -3.57 10.47 4.96
N CYS A 275 -4.36 10.56 6.03
CA CYS A 275 -4.25 11.61 7.03
C CYS A 275 -3.70 11.05 8.36
N SER A 276 -2.48 10.53 8.32
CA SER A 276 -1.80 9.92 9.47
C SER A 276 -0.59 10.74 9.90
N GLU A 277 -0.38 10.86 11.21
CA GLU A 277 0.94 11.21 11.72
C GLU A 277 1.98 10.18 11.27
N SER A 278 3.24 10.59 11.19
CA SER A 278 4.39 9.75 10.82
C SER A 278 4.80 8.82 11.96
N VAL A 279 3.90 7.90 12.35
CA VAL A 279 4.08 6.92 13.42
C VAL A 279 3.73 5.51 12.93
N LEU A 280 4.22 4.49 13.64
CA LEU A 280 3.95 3.08 13.39
C LEU A 280 3.67 2.38 14.71
N LEU A 281 2.59 1.61 14.76
CA LEU A 281 2.27 0.72 15.88
C LEU A 281 3.05 -0.59 15.72
N ILE A 282 3.69 -1.04 16.80
CA ILE A 282 4.39 -2.33 16.87
C ILE A 282 3.68 -3.21 17.88
N ARG A 283 3.37 -4.44 17.48
CA ARG A 283 2.59 -5.40 18.27
C ARG A 283 3.31 -5.83 19.53
N ARG A 284 2.55 -6.12 20.58
CA ARG A 284 3.05 -6.64 21.86
C ARG A 284 3.93 -7.87 21.68
N GLU A 285 3.50 -8.82 20.87
CA GLU A 285 4.21 -10.09 20.66
C GLU A 285 5.58 -9.84 20.03
N ASP A 286 5.67 -8.88 19.10
CA ASP A 286 6.92 -8.50 18.45
C ASP A 286 7.92 -7.84 19.41
N VAL A 287 7.41 -7.08 20.38
CA VAL A 287 8.21 -6.44 21.43
C VAL A 287 8.69 -7.49 22.42
N LEU A 288 7.76 -8.25 23.01
CA LEU A 288 8.05 -9.20 24.09
C LEU A 288 8.96 -10.35 23.62
N GLN A 289 8.79 -10.86 22.40
CA GLN A 289 9.65 -11.94 21.91
C GLN A 289 11.13 -11.52 21.74
N ARG A 290 11.40 -10.21 21.62
CA ARG A 290 12.75 -9.66 21.42
C ARG A 290 13.31 -8.97 22.65
N LEU A 291 12.52 -8.86 23.71
CA LEU A 291 12.93 -8.24 24.95
C LEU A 291 13.73 -9.24 25.78
N THR A 292 15.04 -9.01 25.89
CA THR A 292 15.93 -9.82 26.73
C THR A 292 16.39 -9.03 27.96
N PRO A 293 16.74 -9.68 29.09
CA PRO A 293 17.16 -8.98 30.31
C PRO A 293 18.40 -8.09 30.14
N ASP A 294 19.24 -8.39 29.15
CA ASP A 294 20.46 -7.66 28.79
C ASP A 294 20.23 -6.56 27.73
N CYS A 295 19.03 -6.42 27.18
CA CYS A 295 18.71 -5.35 26.24
C CYS A 295 18.74 -3.98 26.91
N SER A 296 19.73 -3.16 26.56
CA SER A 296 19.69 -1.73 26.93
C SER A 296 18.75 -0.97 26.00
N LEU A 297 17.66 -0.44 26.56
CA LEU A 297 16.70 0.41 25.82
C LEU A 297 17.16 1.86 25.69
N SER A 298 18.23 2.26 26.38
CA SER A 298 18.72 3.64 26.40
C SER A 298 19.12 4.17 25.01
N SER A 299 19.45 3.27 24.07
CA SER A 299 19.77 3.65 22.69
C SER A 299 18.56 4.23 21.94
N LEU A 300 17.33 3.88 22.33
CA LEU A 300 16.11 4.43 21.74
C LEU A 300 15.92 5.90 22.17
N SER A 301 16.04 6.18 23.47
CA SER A 301 15.87 7.53 24.04
C SER A 301 17.05 8.46 23.76
N GLN A 302 18.25 7.90 23.54
CA GLN A 302 19.46 8.64 23.17
C GLN A 302 19.63 8.80 21.65
N ASN A 303 18.68 8.34 20.84
CA ASN A 303 18.75 8.51 19.41
C ASN A 303 18.69 10.01 19.04
N GLN A 304 19.85 10.59 18.72
CA GLN A 304 19.96 12.01 18.39
C GLN A 304 19.50 12.34 16.97
N SER A 305 19.35 11.35 16.08
CA SER A 305 18.93 11.60 14.70
C SER A 305 17.44 11.87 14.56
N ASP A 306 16.62 11.40 15.51
CA ASP A 306 15.17 11.64 15.50
C ASP A 306 14.64 11.83 16.93
N LEU A 307 14.36 13.10 17.28
CA LEU A 307 13.87 13.49 18.61
C LEU A 307 12.48 12.92 18.92
N ARG A 308 11.74 12.41 17.93
CA ARG A 308 10.41 11.82 18.14
C ARG A 308 10.45 10.56 18.99
N TRP A 309 11.55 9.81 19.00
CA TRP A 309 11.71 8.65 19.88
C TRP A 309 11.58 9.02 21.36
N LYS A 310 12.16 10.17 21.74
CA LYS A 310 12.03 10.72 23.08
C LYS A 310 10.65 11.33 23.32
N ALA A 311 10.10 12.05 22.34
CA ALA A 311 8.79 12.69 22.47
C ALA A 311 7.65 11.67 22.66
N LEU A 312 7.74 10.51 22.01
CA LEU A 312 6.79 9.39 22.16
C LEU A 312 7.07 8.52 23.39
N ASP A 313 8.16 8.76 24.13
CA ASP A 313 8.60 7.92 25.25
C ASP A 313 8.58 6.42 24.93
N VAL A 314 9.18 6.02 23.81
CA VAL A 314 9.14 4.62 23.36
C VAL A 314 9.76 3.68 24.38
N GLU A 315 10.82 4.12 25.06
CA GLU A 315 11.44 3.38 26.15
C GLU A 315 10.46 3.14 27.32
N GLY A 316 9.72 4.18 27.73
CA GLY A 316 8.68 4.07 28.75
C GLY A 316 7.58 3.08 28.37
N GLN A 317 7.08 3.16 27.12
CA GLN A 317 6.07 2.23 26.60
C GLN A 317 6.52 0.76 26.65
N VAL A 318 7.78 0.48 26.26
CA VAL A 318 8.34 -0.89 26.33
C VAL A 318 8.47 -1.37 27.78
N ARG A 319 8.92 -0.49 28.70
CA ARG A 319 9.04 -0.84 30.13
C ARG A 319 7.67 -1.13 30.74
N GLU A 320 6.66 -0.34 30.43
CA GLU A 320 5.28 -0.58 30.86
C GLU A 320 4.76 -1.94 30.36
N MET A 321 4.94 -2.22 29.07
CA MET A 321 4.53 -3.50 28.47
C MET A 321 5.20 -4.71 29.13
N ALA A 322 6.47 -4.60 29.50
CA ALA A 322 7.21 -5.64 30.22
C ALA A 322 6.67 -5.84 31.64
N LEU A 323 6.39 -4.75 32.37
CA LEU A 323 5.85 -4.81 33.73
C LEU A 323 4.45 -5.43 33.78
N GLU A 324 3.62 -5.21 32.75
CA GLU A 324 2.32 -5.86 32.62
C GLU A 324 2.42 -7.38 32.44
N GLU A 325 3.55 -7.89 31.94
CA GLU A 325 3.74 -9.32 31.76
C GLU A 325 4.06 -10.04 33.07
N GLU A 326 4.70 -9.34 34.00
CA GLU A 326 4.99 -9.84 35.35
C GLU A 326 3.77 -9.78 36.28
N GLN A 327 2.72 -9.03 35.92
CA GLN A 327 1.55 -8.79 36.75
C GLN A 327 0.31 -9.56 36.25
N GLU A 328 -0.24 -10.45 37.09
CA GLU A 328 -1.46 -11.21 36.81
C GLU A 328 -2.77 -10.39 36.95
N GLN A 329 -2.74 -9.07 36.73
CA GLN A 329 -3.91 -8.24 36.99
C GLN A 329 -4.89 -8.21 35.81
N ASP A 330 -6.19 -8.19 36.12
CA ASP A 330 -7.33 -8.17 35.19
C ASP A 330 -7.56 -6.81 34.50
N ARG A 331 -6.48 -6.04 34.28
CA ARG A 331 -6.52 -4.76 33.58
C ARG A 331 -6.22 -4.97 32.08
N PRO A 332 -6.85 -4.18 31.19
CA PRO A 332 -6.54 -4.21 29.78
C PRO A 332 -5.04 -3.95 29.55
N LYS A 333 -4.35 -4.90 28.93
CA LYS A 333 -2.92 -4.80 28.60
C LYS A 333 -2.69 -3.93 27.38
N LEU A 334 -1.54 -3.25 27.33
CA LEU A 334 -1.09 -2.55 26.14
C LEU A 334 -0.88 -3.54 24.98
N THR A 335 -1.58 -3.35 23.86
CA THR A 335 -1.51 -4.25 22.70
C THR A 335 -0.42 -3.84 21.71
N HIS A 336 -0.03 -2.56 21.69
CA HIS A 336 0.97 -2.01 20.78
C HIS A 336 1.76 -0.89 21.45
N ILE A 337 3.03 -0.75 21.07
CA ILE A 337 3.79 0.50 21.28
C ILE A 337 3.73 1.36 20.02
N THR A 338 3.89 2.66 20.16
CA THR A 338 3.97 3.61 19.04
C THR A 338 5.41 4.07 18.87
N ILE A 339 5.96 3.89 17.66
CA ILE A 339 7.30 4.37 17.28
C ILE A 339 7.21 5.42 16.16
N PRO A 340 8.24 6.27 15.98
CA PRO A 340 8.33 7.12 14.80
C PRO A 340 8.38 6.28 13.51
N ALA A 341 7.81 6.81 12.44
CA ALA A 341 7.96 6.27 11.10
C ALA A 341 8.65 7.31 10.18
N ALA A 342 9.45 6.82 9.23
CA ALA A 342 10.09 7.64 8.20
C ALA A 342 9.10 8.10 7.09
N TYR A 343 7.90 7.54 7.09
CA TYR A 343 6.85 7.84 6.12
C TYR A 343 6.14 9.15 6.44
N SER A 344 5.71 9.84 5.38
CA SER A 344 4.71 10.91 5.46
C SER A 344 3.50 10.46 4.67
N SER A 345 2.29 10.64 5.21
CA SER A 345 1.07 10.24 4.51
C SER A 345 0.69 11.28 3.45
N GLY A 346 0.32 10.79 2.27
CA GLY A 346 0.00 11.64 1.14
C GLY A 346 0.07 10.93 -0.19
N ILE A 347 0.08 11.72 -1.26
CA ILE A 347 0.06 11.21 -2.63
C ILE A 347 1.25 11.77 -3.39
N THR A 348 2.01 10.87 -4.01
CA THR A 348 3.02 11.24 -5.00
C THR A 348 2.38 11.16 -6.38
N LEU A 349 2.39 12.27 -7.13
CA LEU A 349 2.02 12.26 -8.54
C LEU A 349 3.28 12.16 -9.39
N PHE A 350 3.28 11.26 -10.38
CA PHE A 350 4.36 11.07 -11.33
C PHE A 350 3.93 11.46 -12.74
N THR A 351 4.88 11.98 -13.51
CA THR A 351 4.66 12.35 -14.92
C THR A 351 5.97 12.32 -15.70
N GLN A 352 5.88 12.39 -17.03
CA GLN A 352 7.05 12.61 -17.87
C GLN A 352 7.57 14.05 -17.67
N ARG A 353 8.86 14.20 -17.38
CA ARG A 353 9.51 15.47 -16.98
C ARG A 353 9.34 16.60 -17.99
N HIS A 354 9.42 16.29 -19.28
CA HIS A 354 9.39 17.29 -20.35
C HIS A 354 7.99 17.51 -20.93
N SER A 355 6.94 17.06 -20.24
CA SER A 355 5.55 17.33 -20.62
C SER A 355 5.06 18.67 -20.04
N GLU A 356 4.05 19.26 -20.67
CA GLU A 356 3.33 20.42 -20.11
C GLU A 356 2.77 20.11 -18.71
N LEU A 357 2.27 18.88 -18.54
CA LEU A 357 1.80 18.38 -17.25
C LEU A 357 2.90 18.34 -16.19
N GLY A 358 4.15 18.05 -16.57
CA GLY A 358 5.31 18.12 -15.67
C GLY A 358 5.51 19.52 -15.09
N GLN A 359 5.38 20.55 -15.91
CA GLN A 359 5.48 21.94 -15.47
C GLN A 359 4.28 22.37 -14.62
N GLU A 360 3.07 21.93 -14.99
CA GLU A 360 1.87 22.14 -14.17
C GLU A 360 2.03 21.49 -12.79
N LEU A 361 2.51 20.25 -12.75
CA LEU A 361 2.73 19.51 -11.50
C LEU A 361 3.75 20.21 -10.60
N LEU A 362 4.84 20.74 -11.16
CA LEU A 362 5.84 21.50 -10.41
C LEU A 362 5.31 22.82 -9.86
N SER A 363 4.41 23.48 -10.58
CA SER A 363 3.87 24.79 -10.22
C SER A 363 2.58 24.72 -9.39
N ALA A 364 1.95 23.55 -9.28
CA ALA A 364 0.75 23.36 -8.47
C ALA A 364 0.97 23.84 -7.02
N PRO A 365 -0.01 24.47 -6.35
CA PRO A 365 0.13 24.76 -4.93
C PRO A 365 0.07 23.47 -4.10
N GLU A 366 0.64 23.50 -2.90
CA GLU A 366 0.35 22.48 -1.89
C GLU A 366 -1.13 22.53 -1.48
N LEU A 367 -1.67 21.41 -1.00
CA LEU A 367 -3.03 21.34 -0.49
C LEU A 367 -3.18 22.22 0.76
N LEU A 368 -4.23 23.04 0.76
CA LEU A 368 -4.57 23.90 1.88
C LEU A 368 -4.89 23.08 3.13
N LEU A 369 -4.52 23.59 4.29
CA LEU A 369 -4.90 23.00 5.59
C LEU A 369 -6.40 23.20 5.81
N LEU A 370 -7.06 22.22 6.41
CA LEU A 370 -8.46 22.32 6.85
C LEU A 370 -8.58 23.02 8.21
#